data_AF-A0A971ZG26-F1
#
_entry.id   AF-A0A971ZG26-F1
#
_cell.length_a   1.000
_cell.length_b   1.000
_cell.length_c   1.000
_cell.angle_alpha   90.00
_cell.angle_beta   90.00
_cell.angle_gamma   90.00
#
_symmetry.space_group_name_H-M   'P 1'
#
loop_
_entity.id
_entity.type
_entity.pdbx_description
1 polymer ?
#
loop_
_entity_poly.entity_id
_entity_poly.type
_entity_poly.pdbx_seq_one_letter_code
_entity_poly.pdbx_strand_id
1 'polypeptide(L)'
;MKTSVIRRSIDILKSLGLAFLLTIILLLILTTLLTFTSLKEDNITLINTIIMILSIVVGSISLAFKVDEKGWLNGGLIGILYFVILVLINFLFIKPFIFDIYTIGKLFICLISGAIGGMIGVNIK
;
A
#
# COMPACT_ATOMS: atom_id res chain seq x y z
N MET A 1 -22.61 4.64 19.73
CA MET A 1 -21.32 3.91 19.77
C MET A 1 -21.12 2.95 18.59
N LYS A 2 -22.11 2.12 18.20
CA LYS A 2 -21.99 1.22 17.02
C LYS A 2 -21.74 1.95 15.69
N THR A 3 -22.28 3.15 15.51
CA THR A 3 -22.21 3.94 14.26
C THR A 3 -20.82 4.51 13.96
N SER A 4 -19.98 4.77 14.97
CA SER A 4 -18.62 5.30 14.77
C SER A 4 -17.63 4.22 14.32
N VAL A 5 -17.76 3.00 14.86
CA VAL A 5 -16.92 1.85 14.47
C VAL A 5 -17.17 1.43 13.01
N ILE A 6 -18.44 1.42 12.59
CA ILE A 6 -18.82 1.11 11.21
C ILE A 6 -18.23 2.14 10.25
N ARG A 7 -18.35 3.44 10.56
CA ARG A 7 -17.81 4.52 9.73
C ARG A 7 -16.29 4.41 9.58
N ARG A 8 -15.57 4.17 10.68
CA ARG A 8 -14.11 3.97 10.69
C ARG A 8 -13.69 2.79 9.82
N SER A 9 -14.42 1.68 9.88
CA SER A 9 -14.14 0.49 9.06
C SER A 9 -14.35 0.78 7.56
N ILE A 10 -15.40 1.52 7.22
CA ILE A 10 -15.66 1.97 5.83
C ILE A 10 -14.54 2.90 5.34
N ASP A 11 -14.04 3.80 6.19
CA ASP A 11 -12.96 4.69 5.81
C ASP A 11 -11.65 3.94 5.55
N ILE A 12 -11.31 2.95 6.38
CA ILE A 12 -10.15 2.07 6.16
C ILE A 12 -10.29 1.33 4.82
N LEU A 13 -11.46 0.74 4.54
CA LEU A 13 -11.71 0.05 3.27
C LEU A 13 -11.60 0.98 2.07
N LYS A 14 -12.14 2.20 2.14
CA LYS A 14 -12.02 3.20 1.08
C LYS A 14 -10.56 3.58 0.83
N SER A 15 -9.78 3.77 1.88
CA SER A 15 -8.36 4.11 1.78
C SER A 15 -7.51 2.98 1.21
N LEU A 16 -7.80 1.72 1.60
CA LEU A 16 -7.18 0.54 0.96
C LEU A 16 -7.57 0.44 -0.52
N GLY A 17 -8.85 0.63 -0.84
CA GLY A 17 -9.33 0.63 -2.22
C GLY A 17 -8.63 1.67 -3.07
N LEU A 18 -8.42 2.88 -2.54
CA LEU A 18 -7.67 3.94 -3.20
C LEU A 18 -6.21 3.53 -3.43
N ALA A 19 -5.54 2.96 -2.42
CA ALA A 19 -4.16 2.48 -2.55
C ALA A 19 -4.02 1.46 -3.68
N PHE A 20 -4.87 0.43 -3.71
CA PHE A 20 -4.83 -0.60 -4.75
C PHE A 20 -5.23 -0.06 -6.13
N LEU A 21 -6.21 0.84 -6.20
CA LEU A 21 -6.57 1.50 -7.45
C LEU A 21 -5.39 2.30 -8.02
N LEU A 22 -4.66 3.02 -7.17
CA LEU A 22 -3.44 3.72 -7.59
C LEU A 22 -2.35 2.73 -8.02
N THR A 23 -2.17 1.61 -7.31
CA THR A 23 -1.24 0.55 -7.71
C THR A 23 -1.56 0.05 -9.12
N ILE A 24 -2.82 -0.26 -9.41
CA ILE A 24 -3.25 -0.76 -10.71
C ILE A 24 -2.96 0.28 -11.81
N ILE A 25 -3.29 1.55 -11.58
CA ILE A 25 -3.03 2.63 -12.55
C ILE A 25 -1.53 2.75 -12.83
N LEU A 26 -0.70 2.80 -11.78
CA LEU A 26 0.76 2.94 -11.92
C LEU A 26 1.39 1.70 -12.58
N LEU A 27 0.89 0.50 -12.28
CA LEU A 27 1.33 -0.72 -12.94
C LEU A 27 0.97 -0.73 -14.42
N LEU A 28 -0.22 -0.28 -14.80
CA LEU A 28 -0.59 -0.15 -16.22
C LEU A 28 0.33 0.81 -16.97
N ILE A 29 0.71 1.92 -16.35
CA ILE A 29 1.70 2.86 -16.91
C ILE A 29 3.06 2.15 -17.05
N LEU A 30 3.53 1.46 -16.01
CA LEU A 30 4.79 0.72 -16.03
C LEU A 30 4.83 -0.34 -17.15
N THR A 31 3.79 -1.16 -17.28
CA THR A 31 3.74 -2.21 -18.31
C THR A 31 3.67 -1.64 -19.72
N THR A 32 2.97 -0.51 -19.90
CA THR A 32 2.93 0.21 -21.18
C THR A 32 4.32 0.74 -21.53
N LEU A 33 5.02 1.36 -20.58
CA LEU A 33 6.40 1.81 -20.78
C LEU A 33 7.33 0.65 -21.13
N LEU A 34 7.24 -0.48 -20.42
CA LEU A 34 8.01 -1.69 -20.71
C LEU A 34 7.76 -2.25 -22.12
N THR A 35 6.57 -2.04 -22.67
CA THR A 35 6.24 -2.50 -24.04
C THR A 35 6.93 -1.65 -25.10
N PHE A 36 7.14 -0.35 -24.85
CA PHE A 36 7.70 0.60 -25.82
C PHE A 36 9.17 0.97 -25.55
N THR A 37 9.77 0.51 -24.44
CA THR A 37 11.13 0.85 -24.03
C THR A 37 11.91 -0.39 -23.61
N SER A 38 13.22 -0.39 -23.87
CA SER A 38 14.16 -1.43 -23.44
C SER A 38 14.65 -1.23 -22.01
N LEU A 39 13.71 -1.05 -21.07
CA LEU A 39 14.04 -1.00 -19.64
C LEU A 39 14.62 -2.35 -19.19
N LYS A 40 15.73 -2.29 -18.45
CA LYS A 40 16.36 -3.48 -17.86
C LYS A 40 15.45 -4.13 -16.83
N GLU A 41 15.38 -5.46 -16.82
CA GLU A 41 14.57 -6.24 -15.87
C GLU A 41 14.92 -5.95 -14.40
N ASP A 42 16.18 -5.67 -14.10
CA ASP A 42 16.64 -5.30 -12.75
C ASP A 42 15.91 -4.07 -12.18
N ASN A 43 15.51 -3.13 -13.05
CA ASN A 43 14.79 -1.93 -12.63
C ASN A 43 13.32 -2.22 -12.31
N ILE A 44 12.74 -3.30 -12.83
CA ILE A 44 11.31 -3.61 -12.67
C ILE A 44 10.99 -3.86 -11.19
N THR A 45 11.83 -4.64 -10.50
CA THR A 45 11.65 -4.95 -9.07
C THR A 45 11.72 -3.69 -8.21
N LEU A 46 12.65 -2.78 -8.51
CA LEU A 46 12.83 -1.52 -7.80
C LEU A 46 11.66 -0.56 -8.06
N ILE A 47 11.26 -0.38 -9.32
CA ILE A 47 10.13 0.49 -9.69
C ILE A 47 8.83 -0.03 -9.09
N ASN A 48 8.58 -1.34 -9.11
CA ASN A 48 7.41 -1.95 -8.49
C ASN A 48 7.36 -1.67 -6.98
N THR A 49 8.51 -1.73 -6.30
CA THR A 49 8.61 -1.38 -4.87
C THR A 49 8.27 0.09 -4.63
N ILE A 50 8.73 1.00 -5.50
CA ILE A 50 8.38 2.42 -5.43
C ILE A 50 6.87 2.65 -5.63
N ILE A 51 6.27 1.99 -6.62
CA ILE A 51 4.82 2.06 -6.89
C ILE A 51 4.03 1.61 -5.65
N MET A 52 4.44 0.52 -5.02
CA MET A 52 3.85 0.02 -3.78
C MET A 52 3.95 1.06 -2.65
N ILE A 53 5.14 1.62 -2.41
CA ILE A 53 5.36 2.66 -1.39
C ILE A 53 4.44 3.86 -1.63
N LEU A 54 4.42 4.40 -2.86
CA LEU A 54 3.58 5.55 -3.22
C LEU A 54 2.09 5.25 -3.01
N SER A 55 1.65 4.06 -3.41
CA SER A 55 0.26 3.62 -3.23
C SER A 55 -0.15 3.57 -1.77
N ILE A 56 0.70 2.98 -0.92
CA ILE A 56 0.46 2.88 0.52
C ILE A 56 0.47 4.27 1.17
N VAL A 57 1.40 5.15 0.79
CA VAL A 57 1.50 6.51 1.32
C VAL A 57 0.23 7.30 0.98
N VAL A 58 -0.21 7.31 -0.28
CA VAL A 58 -1.42 8.03 -0.70
C VAL A 58 -2.67 7.46 -0.01
N GLY A 59 -2.79 6.13 0.06
CA GLY A 59 -3.87 5.48 0.81
C GLY A 59 -3.88 5.86 2.29
N SER A 60 -2.72 5.88 2.94
CA SER A 60 -2.58 6.22 4.35
C SER A 60 -2.88 7.69 4.63
N ILE A 61 -2.44 8.60 3.76
CA ILE A 61 -2.79 10.03 3.80
C ILE A 61 -4.31 10.20 3.72
N SER A 62 -4.98 9.48 2.80
CA SER A 62 -6.44 9.59 2.64
C SER A 62 -7.23 9.16 3.88
N LEU A 63 -6.71 8.20 4.65
CA LEU A 63 -7.30 7.80 5.94
C LEU A 63 -7.00 8.85 6.99
N ALA A 64 -5.75 9.31 7.07
CA ALA A 64 -5.26 10.27 8.05
C ALA A 64 -6.02 11.61 8.01
N PHE A 65 -6.44 12.10 6.84
CA PHE A 65 -7.29 13.29 6.76
C PHE A 65 -8.62 13.19 7.54
N LYS A 66 -9.12 11.96 7.73
CA LYS A 66 -10.38 11.68 8.44
C LYS A 66 -10.18 11.34 9.91
N VAL A 67 -8.94 11.19 10.37
CA VAL A 67 -8.63 10.80 11.75
C VAL A 67 -7.71 11.86 12.35
N ASP A 68 -8.18 12.54 13.40
CA ASP A 68 -7.48 13.69 13.97
C ASP A 68 -6.20 13.33 14.73
N GLU A 69 -6.04 12.07 15.16
CA GLU A 69 -4.91 11.65 16.00
C GLU A 69 -4.29 10.32 15.55
N LYS A 70 -3.03 10.10 15.98
CA LYS A 70 -2.26 8.86 15.81
C LYS A 70 -2.13 8.42 14.35
N GLY A 71 -1.81 9.38 13.47
CA GLY A 71 -1.61 9.16 12.04
C GLY A 71 -0.69 7.98 11.72
N TRP A 72 0.45 7.88 12.42
CA TRP A 72 1.40 6.77 12.26
C TRP A 72 0.77 5.38 12.48
N LEU A 73 -0.15 5.26 13.43
CA LEU A 73 -0.79 4.00 13.80
C LEU A 73 -1.88 3.63 12.79
N ASN A 74 -2.68 4.62 12.35
CA ASN A 74 -3.69 4.43 11.32
C ASN A 74 -3.07 4.12 9.95
N GLY A 75 -1.99 4.81 9.60
CA GLY A 75 -1.24 4.58 8.37
C GLY A 75 -0.50 3.23 8.41
N GLY A 76 0.12 2.87 9.53
CA GLY A 76 0.72 1.56 9.72
C GLY A 76 -0.29 0.42 9.55
N LEU A 77 -1.53 0.60 10.04
CA LEU A 77 -2.62 -0.34 9.82
C LEU A 77 -2.95 -0.51 8.33
N ILE A 78 -3.00 0.58 7.56
CA ILE A 78 -3.19 0.51 6.10
C ILE A 78 -2.04 -0.25 5.44
N GLY A 79 -0.80 0.02 5.83
CA GLY A 79 0.38 -0.70 5.33
C GLY A 79 0.33 -2.20 5.61
N ILE A 80 -0.03 -2.60 6.84
CA ILE A 80 -0.18 -4.01 7.21
C ILE A 80 -1.31 -4.68 6.42
N LEU A 81 -2.48 -4.05 6.33
CA LEU A 81 -3.63 -4.61 5.60
C LEU A 81 -3.32 -4.76 4.11
N TYR A 82 -2.64 -3.79 3.51
CA TYR A 82 -2.17 -3.86 2.13
C TYR A 82 -1.21 -5.04 1.93
N PHE A 83 -0.23 -5.22 2.81
CA PHE A 83 0.70 -6.35 2.77
C PHE A 83 -0.01 -7.70 2.91
N VAL A 84 -0.97 -7.82 3.84
CA VAL A 84 -1.76 -9.04 4.00
C VAL A 84 -2.49 -9.40 2.71
N ILE A 85 -3.12 -8.42 2.06
CA ILE A 85 -3.79 -8.62 0.76
C ILE A 85 -2.77 -9.06 -0.30
N LEU A 86 -1.59 -8.44 -0.36
CA LEU A 86 -0.53 -8.87 -1.28
C LEU A 86 -0.10 -10.32 -1.05
N VAL A 87 0.12 -10.74 0.20
CA VAL A 87 0.51 -12.12 0.52
C VAL A 87 -0.60 -13.09 0.14
N LEU A 88 -1.87 -12.74 0.39
CA LEU A 88 -3.02 -13.56 -0.03
C LEU A 88 -3.09 -13.74 -1.56
N ILE A 89 -2.82 -12.67 -2.31
CA ILE A 89 -2.73 -12.74 -3.78
C ILE A 89 -1.58 -13.67 -4.18
N ASN A 90 -0.38 -13.51 -3.61
CA ASN A 90 0.75 -14.37 -3.92
C ASN A 90 0.44 -15.84 -3.61
N PHE A 91 -0.17 -16.12 -2.46
CA PHE A 91 -0.57 -17.46 -2.05
C PHE A 91 -1.57 -18.11 -3.01
N LEU A 92 -2.54 -17.35 -3.53
CA LEU A 92 -3.59 -17.87 -4.40
C LEU A 92 -3.11 -18.10 -5.84
N PHE A 93 -2.26 -17.22 -6.36
CA PHE A 93 -1.89 -17.18 -7.78
C PHE A 93 -0.48 -17.73 -8.09
N ILE A 94 0.47 -17.68 -7.15
CA ILE A 94 1.87 -18.08 -7.38
C ILE A 94 2.16 -19.40 -6.66
N LYS A 95 2.59 -20.41 -7.43
CA LYS A 95 2.94 -21.74 -6.92
C LYS A 95 4.37 -22.12 -7.37
N PRO A 96 5.23 -22.63 -6.47
CA PRO A 96 5.01 -22.82 -5.03
C PRO A 96 4.98 -21.48 -4.28
N PHE A 97 4.20 -21.42 -3.20
CA PHE A 97 4.22 -20.26 -2.29
C PHE A 97 5.53 -20.27 -1.50
N ILE A 98 6.32 -19.22 -1.64
CA ILE A 98 7.61 -19.05 -0.95
C ILE A 98 7.49 -17.83 -0.04
N PHE A 99 7.65 -18.05 1.26
CA PHE A 99 7.73 -16.99 2.25
C PHE A 99 9.19 -16.85 2.69
N ASP A 100 9.86 -15.84 2.14
CA ASP A 100 11.30 -15.63 2.30
C ASP A 100 11.64 -14.32 3.04
N ILE A 101 12.94 -14.06 3.19
CA ILE A 101 13.44 -12.85 3.82
C ILE A 101 13.01 -11.58 3.07
N TYR A 102 12.84 -11.65 1.75
CA TYR A 102 12.36 -10.53 0.94
C TYR A 102 10.90 -10.19 1.25
N THR A 103 10.07 -11.21 1.49
CA THR A 103 8.68 -11.04 1.90
C THR A 103 8.57 -10.38 3.28
N ILE A 104 9.45 -10.76 4.21
CA ILE A 104 9.58 -10.10 5.52
C ILE A 104 10.05 -8.65 5.35
N GLY A 105 11.02 -8.38 4.48
CA GLY A 105 11.47 -7.01 4.16
C GLY A 105 10.33 -6.14 3.63
N LYS A 106 9.48 -6.70 2.74
CA LYS A 106 8.29 -5.99 2.22
C LYS A 106 7.30 -5.63 3.32
N LEU A 107 7.11 -6.47 4.34
CA LEU A 107 6.25 -6.14 5.48
C LEU A 107 6.72 -4.85 6.19
N PHE A 108 8.02 -4.75 6.48
CA PHE A 108 8.59 -3.56 7.11
C PHE A 108 8.46 -2.33 6.22
N ILE A 109 8.74 -2.46 4.92
CA ILE A 109 8.56 -1.35 3.95
C ILE A 109 7.11 -0.88 3.94
N CYS A 110 6.13 -1.80 3.89
CA CYS A 110 4.71 -1.45 3.90
C CYS A 110 4.31 -0.75 5.20
N LEU A 111 4.75 -1.27 6.35
CA LEU A 111 4.45 -0.71 7.67
C LEU A 111 5.05 0.70 7.83
N ILE A 112 6.33 0.88 7.49
CA ILE A 112 7.03 2.17 7.60
C ILE A 112 6.42 3.18 6.64
N SER A 113 6.20 2.80 5.38
CA SER A 113 5.60 3.68 4.37
C SER A 113 4.19 4.11 4.76
N GLY A 114 3.40 3.17 5.30
CA GLY A 114 2.07 3.47 5.84
C GLY A 114 2.14 4.44 7.01
N ALA A 115 3.01 4.17 7.98
CA ALA A 115 3.20 5.04 9.14
C ALA A 115 3.63 6.46 8.72
N ILE A 116 4.58 6.58 7.78
CA ILE A 116 5.03 7.87 7.24
C ILE A 116 3.88 8.59 6.55
N GLY A 117 3.17 7.94 5.62
CA GLY A 117 2.02 8.55 4.95
C GLY A 117 0.92 8.97 5.94
N GLY A 118 0.68 8.17 6.97
CA GLY A 118 -0.26 8.52 8.03
C GLY A 118 0.17 9.73 8.87
N MET A 119 1.46 9.86 9.21
CA MET A 119 2.00 11.05 9.89
C MET A 119 1.85 12.30 9.02
N ILE A 120 2.20 12.19 7.74
CA ILE A 120 2.07 13.27 6.76
C ILE A 120 0.62 13.74 6.68
N GLY A 121 -0.34 12.81 6.52
CA GLY A 121 -1.75 13.18 6.34
C GLY A 121 -2.40 13.83 7.56
N VAL A 122 -1.94 13.53 8.79
CA VAL A 122 -2.45 14.22 9.99
C VAL A 122 -1.86 15.62 10.12
N ASN A 123 -0.63 15.86 9.66
CA ASN A 123 0.06 17.16 9.78
C ASN A 123 -0.32 18.14 8.65
N ILE A 124 -0.72 17.64 7.48
CA ILE A 124 -1.12 18.49 6.33
C ILE A 124 -2.58 18.95 6.42
N LYS A 125 -3.37 18.39 7.34
CA LYS A 125 -4.76 18.81 7.60
C LYS A 125 -4.82 20.22 8.18
#